data_AF-A0A2L0NAZ9-F1
#
_entry.id   AF-A0A2L0NAZ9-F1
#
_cell.length_a   1.000
_cell.length_b   1.000
_cell.length_c   1.000
_cell.angle_alpha   90.00
_cell.angle_beta   90.00
_cell.angle_gamma   90.00
#
_symmetry.space_group_name_H-M   'P 1'
#
loop_
_entity.id
_entity.type
_entity.pdbx_description
1 polymer ?
#
loop_
_entity_poly.entity_id
_entity_poly.type
_entity_poly.pdbx_seq_one_letter_code
_entity_poly.pdbx_strand_id
1 'polypeptide(L)'
;MIMRYLKRRGPYCRSCGIAAHRDMTSDSLWQGWWGIPSMIVNPIVMLINVPQRLKINKLPEPLPGAPRPPANPGKPVYLRPTILGVLIPAILISLIVLVEKGDPEFAKAGDCIHNKNSIVLPGAIDSNPDVEVVPCSDARAEARVVGREDDTNDGEGVCRRSFPDADGYFTYKRGSDKYTLCLQSLKQKPGKIFLP
;
A
#
# COMPACT_ATOMS: atom_id res chain seq x y z
N MET A 1 -2.04 19.44 16.79
CA MET A 1 -3.39 19.62 16.19
C MET A 1 -4.34 18.64 16.86
N ILE A 2 -5.36 19.09 17.59
CA ILE A 2 -6.31 18.20 18.29
C ILE A 2 -7.45 17.86 17.32
N MET A 3 -7.74 16.57 17.14
CA MET A 3 -8.90 16.13 16.35
C MET A 3 -10.19 16.67 16.99
N ARG A 4 -10.92 17.53 16.28
CA ARG A 4 -12.23 18.03 16.73
C ARG A 4 -13.33 17.38 15.90
N TYR A 5 -14.05 16.44 16.51
CA TYR A 5 -15.22 15.83 15.90
C TYR A 5 -16.39 16.81 15.91
N LEU A 6 -16.46 17.66 14.88
CA LEU A 6 -17.54 18.63 14.71
C LEU A 6 -18.81 17.91 14.23
N LYS A 7 -19.88 18.02 15.01
CA LYS A 7 -21.23 17.60 14.62
C LYS A 7 -22.09 18.85 14.49
N ARG A 8 -22.59 19.19 13.31
CA ARG A 8 -23.65 20.20 13.18
C ARG A 8 -25.01 19.50 13.24
N ARG A 9 -25.89 20.03 14.09
CA ARG A 9 -27.27 19.59 14.26
C ARG A 9 -28.19 20.77 13.96
N GLY A 10 -29.33 20.50 13.32
CA GLY A 10 -30.34 21.50 13.05
C GLY A 10 -31.33 21.05 11.97
N PRO A 11 -32.44 21.77 11.82
CA PRO A 11 -33.32 21.58 10.66
C PRO A 11 -32.57 22.02 9.40
N TYR A 12 -32.52 21.14 8.40
CA TYR A 12 -31.92 21.43 7.10
C TYR A 12 -32.98 21.45 6.01
N CYS A 13 -32.91 22.45 5.14
CA CYS A 13 -33.47 22.35 3.79
C CYS A 13 -32.52 21.51 2.91
N ARG A 14 -32.97 21.03 1.74
CA ARG A 14 -32.12 20.21 0.84
C ARG A 14 -30.82 20.93 0.48
N SER A 15 -30.89 22.12 -0.11
CA SER A 15 -29.71 22.91 -0.52
C SER A 15 -28.81 23.29 0.67
N CYS A 16 -29.42 23.66 1.81
CA CYS A 16 -28.73 23.94 3.07
C CYS A 16 -27.92 22.73 3.55
N GLY A 17 -28.51 21.54 3.51
CA GLY A 17 -27.85 20.30 3.92
C GLY A 17 -26.73 19.90 2.97
N ILE A 18 -26.92 20.09 1.66
CA ILE A 18 -25.87 19.82 0.66
C ILE A 18 -24.69 20.77 0.87
N ALA A 19 -24.94 22.06 1.08
CA ALA A 19 -23.91 23.05 1.37
C ALA A 19 -23.10 22.65 2.60
N ALA A 20 -23.78 22.39 3.73
CA ALA A 20 -23.14 22.01 4.99
C ALA A 20 -22.31 20.72 4.85
N HIS A 21 -22.85 19.71 4.16
CA HIS A 21 -22.13 18.45 3.94
C HIS A 21 -20.89 18.67 3.07
N ARG A 22 -20.99 19.43 1.98
CA ARG A 22 -19.84 19.71 1.10
C ARG A 22 -18.74 20.48 1.81
N ASP A 23 -19.10 21.45 2.66
CA ASP A 23 -18.12 22.22 3.42
C ASP A 23 -17.39 21.35 4.44
N MET A 24 -18.13 20.55 5.22
CA MET A 24 -17.51 19.60 6.16
C MET A 24 -16.61 18.59 5.47
N THR A 25 -17.05 18.01 4.34
CA THR A 25 -16.21 17.07 3.59
C THR A 25 -14.97 17.77 3.04
N SER A 26 -15.08 19.02 2.58
CA SER A 26 -13.93 19.79 2.09
C SER A 26 -12.92 20.05 3.20
N ASP A 27 -13.37 20.43 4.40
CA ASP A 27 -12.51 20.65 5.56
C ASP A 27 -11.84 19.34 6.02
N SER A 28 -12.60 18.24 6.10
CA SER A 28 -12.08 16.91 6.41
C SER A 28 -11.06 16.41 5.38
N LEU A 29 -11.28 16.70 4.10
CA LEU A 29 -10.33 16.35 3.05
C LEU A 29 -9.05 17.19 3.12
N TRP A 30 -9.09 18.43 3.61
CA TRP A 30 -7.88 19.25 3.69
C TRP A 30 -7.12 19.05 5.01
N GLN A 31 -7.83 18.99 6.13
CA GLN A 31 -7.24 19.02 7.47
C GLN A 31 -7.14 17.63 8.12
N GLY A 32 -7.84 16.62 7.59
CA GLY A 32 -7.96 15.32 8.23
C GLY A 32 -6.73 14.40 8.12
N TRP A 33 -5.68 14.80 7.40
CA TRP A 33 -4.52 13.93 7.11
C TRP A 33 -3.26 14.27 7.90
N TRP A 34 -3.24 15.37 8.64
CA TRP A 34 -2.01 15.88 9.29
C TRP A 34 -1.66 15.23 10.64
N GLY A 35 -2.39 14.18 11.06
CA GLY A 35 -2.12 13.46 12.30
C GLY A 35 -2.32 11.95 12.13
N ILE A 36 -1.45 11.15 12.74
CA ILE A 36 -1.47 9.67 12.64
C ILE A 36 -2.85 9.06 12.93
N PRO A 37 -3.50 9.31 14.09
CA PRO A 37 -4.83 8.76 14.33
C PRO A 37 -5.89 9.33 13.38
N SER A 38 -5.70 10.57 12.90
CA SER A 38 -6.62 11.22 11.96
C SER A 38 -6.55 10.59 10.57
N MET A 39 -5.38 10.11 10.16
CA MET A 39 -5.16 9.44 8.88
C MET A 39 -6.06 8.21 8.69
N ILE A 40 -6.36 7.51 9.79
CA ILE A 40 -7.22 6.31 9.81
C ILE A 40 -8.67 6.67 10.06
N VAL A 41 -8.95 7.55 11.02
CA VAL A 41 -10.34 7.85 11.40
C VAL A 41 -11.07 8.69 10.35
N ASN A 42 -10.38 9.62 9.69
CA ASN A 42 -10.97 10.51 8.70
C ASN A 42 -11.70 9.77 7.56
N PRO A 43 -11.10 8.78 6.86
CA PRO A 43 -11.81 8.04 5.81
C PRO A 43 -13.03 7.29 6.34
N ILE A 44 -12.94 6.70 7.55
CA ILE A 44 -14.07 6.00 8.19
C ILE A 44 -15.23 6.99 8.42
N VAL A 45 -14.94 8.17 8.98
CA VAL A 45 -15.96 9.21 9.23
C VAL A 45 -16.58 9.70 7.93
N MET A 46 -15.80 9.89 6.87
CA MET A 46 -16.33 10.26 5.55
C MET A 46 -17.29 9.20 5.00
N LEU A 47 -16.99 7.92 5.18
CA LEU A 47 -17.87 6.81 4.78
C LEU A 47 -19.17 6.77 5.61
N ILE A 48 -19.09 6.97 6.93
CA ILE A 48 -20.26 7.05 7.81
C ILE A 48 -21.17 8.23 7.44
N ASN A 49 -20.64 9.27 6.79
CA ASN A 49 -21.41 10.42 6.33
C ASN A 49 -22.18 10.16 5.01
N VAL A 50 -21.94 9.05 4.30
CA VAL A 50 -22.62 8.73 3.03
C VAL A 50 -24.12 8.52 3.20
N PRO A 51 -24.62 7.70 4.16
CA PRO A 51 -26.05 7.58 4.42
C PRO A 51 -26.71 8.92 4.79
N GLN A 52 -25.98 9.81 5.49
CA GLN A 52 -26.49 11.14 5.82
C GLN A 52 -26.68 12.00 4.57
N ARG A 53 -25.79 11.88 3.58
CA ARG A 53 -25.97 12.53 2.28
C ARG A 53 -27.22 12.03 1.55
N LEU A 54 -27.50 10.73 1.61
CA LEU A 54 -28.71 10.17 1.03
C LEU A 54 -29.97 10.72 1.71
N LYS A 55 -29.96 10.89 3.04
CA LYS A 55 -31.06 11.53 3.79
C LYS A 55 -31.23 12.99 3.39
N ILE A 56 -30.14 13.74 3.26
CA ILE A 56 -30.17 15.15 2.83
C ILE A 56 -30.82 15.31 1.45
N ASN A 57 -30.51 14.43 0.50
CA ASN A 57 -31.09 14.49 -0.84
C ASN A 57 -32.62 14.28 -0.86
N LYS A 58 -33.19 13.64 0.18
CA LYS A 58 -34.63 13.42 0.34
C LYS A 58 -35.36 14.60 0.99
N LEU A 59 -34.66 15.59 1.55
CA LEU A 59 -35.28 16.77 2.15
C LEU A 59 -35.99 17.63 1.09
N PRO A 60 -37.00 18.42 1.48
CA PRO A 60 -37.61 19.40 0.58
C PRO A 60 -36.67 20.59 0.32
N GLU A 61 -36.91 21.29 -0.79
CA GLU A 61 -36.27 22.59 -1.05
C GLU A 61 -36.73 23.64 -0.03
N PRO A 62 -35.95 24.72 0.18
CA PRO A 62 -36.28 25.76 1.15
C PRO A 62 -37.63 26.43 0.82
N LEU A 63 -38.47 26.55 1.85
CA LEU A 63 -39.78 27.18 1.74
C LEU A 63 -39.65 28.71 1.61
N PRO A 64 -40.51 29.37 0.82
CA PRO A 64 -40.62 30.83 0.79
C PRO A 64 -40.93 31.38 2.19
N GLY A 65 -40.29 32.47 2.59
CA GLY A 65 -40.50 33.11 3.90
C GLY A 65 -39.67 32.55 5.06
N ALA A 66 -38.68 31.68 4.78
CA ALA A 66 -37.77 31.21 5.82
C ALA A 66 -36.95 32.38 6.45
N PRO A 67 -36.61 32.32 7.75
CA PRO A 67 -35.90 33.41 8.45
C PRO A 67 -34.51 33.76 7.91
N ARG A 68 -33.91 32.89 7.09
CA ARG A 68 -32.62 33.14 6.43
C ARG A 68 -32.68 32.69 4.97
N PRO A 69 -31.96 33.37 4.08
CA PRO A 69 -31.81 32.90 2.71
C PRO A 69 -31.17 31.50 2.70
N PRO A 70 -31.57 30.64 1.76
CA PRO A 70 -31.01 29.30 1.67
C PRO A 70 -29.53 29.34 1.32
N ALA A 71 -28.75 28.43 1.90
CA ALA A 71 -27.33 28.35 1.61
C ALA A 71 -27.08 27.87 0.18
N ASN A 72 -26.12 28.50 -0.51
CA ASN A 72 -25.70 28.07 -1.83
C ASN A 72 -24.77 26.86 -1.73
N PRO A 73 -25.12 25.68 -2.29
CA PRO A 73 -24.26 24.49 -2.27
C PRO A 73 -22.91 24.64 -2.97
N GLY A 74 -22.78 25.66 -3.83
CA GLY A 74 -21.58 25.94 -4.61
C GLY A 74 -21.14 24.77 -5.49
N LYS A 75 -19.84 24.71 -5.75
CA LYS A 75 -19.23 23.62 -6.54
C LYS A 75 -19.25 22.29 -5.75
N PRO A 76 -19.47 21.14 -6.43
CA PRO A 76 -19.23 19.82 -5.88
C PRO A 76 -17.81 19.66 -5.30
N VAL A 77 -17.65 18.76 -4.32
CA VAL A 77 -16.37 18.54 -3.60
C VAL A 77 -15.21 18.22 -4.55
N TYR A 78 -15.45 17.42 -5.59
CA TYR A 78 -14.42 17.03 -6.57
C TYR A 78 -13.96 18.18 -7.48
N LEU A 79 -14.68 19.31 -7.50
CA LEU A 79 -14.29 20.54 -8.21
C LEU A 79 -13.72 21.61 -7.28
N ARG A 80 -13.48 21.30 -6.01
CA ARG A 80 -12.87 22.20 -5.03
C ARG A 80 -11.39 21.86 -4.86
N PRO A 81 -10.49 22.85 -4.69
CA PRO A 81 -9.06 22.59 -4.46
C PRO A 81 -8.77 21.67 -3.27
N THR A 82 -9.67 21.63 -2.28
CA THR A 82 -9.60 20.73 -1.12
C THR A 82 -9.57 19.25 -1.50
N ILE A 83 -10.00 18.88 -2.72
CA ILE A 83 -9.88 17.50 -3.22
C ILE A 83 -8.43 17.02 -3.30
N LEU A 84 -7.47 17.94 -3.46
CA LEU A 84 -6.04 17.61 -3.46
C LEU A 84 -5.58 16.97 -2.15
N GLY A 85 -6.32 17.15 -1.05
CA GLY A 85 -6.02 16.46 0.18
C GLY A 85 -6.13 14.93 0.09
N VAL A 86 -6.90 14.38 -0.86
CA VAL A 86 -6.93 12.92 -1.15
C VAL A 86 -5.58 12.40 -1.66
N LEU A 87 -4.73 13.26 -2.22
CA LEU A 87 -3.42 12.85 -2.70
C LEU A 87 -2.51 12.41 -1.55
N ILE A 88 -2.67 12.96 -0.35
CA ILE A 88 -1.85 12.60 0.82
C ILE A 88 -1.99 11.11 1.16
N PRO A 89 -3.19 10.57 1.45
CA PRO A 89 -3.34 9.13 1.68
C PRO A 89 -2.99 8.29 0.46
N ALA A 90 -3.30 8.75 -0.76
CA ALA A 90 -2.98 8.01 -1.98
C ALA A 90 -1.46 7.84 -2.16
N ILE A 91 -0.68 8.90 -1.93
CA ILE A 91 0.79 8.87 -2.00
C ILE A 91 1.34 7.99 -0.88
N LEU A 92 0.86 8.11 0.36
CA LEU A 92 1.34 7.26 1.46
C LEU A 92 1.09 5.77 1.17
N ILE A 93 -0.11 5.41 0.72
CA ILE A 93 -0.42 4.02 0.34
C ILE A 93 0.47 3.57 -0.82
N SER A 94 0.68 4.43 -1.82
CA SER A 94 1.55 4.10 -2.95
C SER A 94 2.99 3.86 -2.51
N LEU A 95 3.53 4.70 -1.61
CA LEU A 95 4.88 4.54 -1.07
C LEU A 95 5.00 3.25 -0.25
N ILE A 96 4.02 2.94 0.60
CA ILE A 96 4.00 1.68 1.37
C ILE A 96 4.04 0.48 0.43
N VAL A 97 3.16 0.45 -0.57
CA VAL A 97 3.10 -0.65 -1.56
C VAL A 97 4.39 -0.75 -2.38
N LEU A 98 5.02 0.37 -2.72
CA LEU A 98 6.29 0.36 -3.45
C LEU A 98 7.44 -0.19 -2.58
N VAL A 99 7.48 0.16 -1.30
CA VAL A 99 8.48 -0.38 -0.36
C VAL A 99 8.28 -1.88 -0.18
N GLU A 100 7.05 -2.33 0.07
CA GLU A 100 6.72 -3.76 0.24
C GLU A 100 7.09 -4.59 -1.01
N LYS A 101 6.92 -4.04 -2.21
CA LYS A 101 7.23 -4.76 -3.46
C LYS A 101 8.71 -4.99 -3.71
N GLY A 102 9.59 -4.14 -3.17
CA GLY A 102 11.03 -4.30 -3.32
C GLY A 102 11.66 -5.14 -2.22
N ASP A 103 10.96 -5.32 -1.10
CA ASP A 103 11.50 -5.97 0.08
C ASP A 103 11.49 -7.50 -0.09
N PRO A 104 12.65 -8.18 0.06
CA PRO A 104 12.74 -9.63 -0.05
C PRO A 104 11.92 -10.37 1.00
N GLU A 105 11.54 -9.71 2.11
CA GLU A 105 10.66 -10.27 3.13
C GLU A 105 9.26 -10.62 2.58
N PHE A 106 8.81 -9.97 1.50
CA PHE A 106 7.51 -10.25 0.87
C PHE A 106 7.61 -11.04 -0.43
N ALA A 107 8.80 -11.52 -0.79
CA ALA A 107 9.03 -12.30 -2.01
C ALA A 107 8.22 -13.61 -2.01
N LYS A 108 7.65 -13.93 -3.17
CA LYS A 108 6.85 -15.14 -3.42
C LYS A 108 7.40 -15.93 -4.59
N ALA A 109 6.98 -17.19 -4.68
CA ALA A 109 7.26 -18.01 -5.85
C ALA A 109 6.78 -17.29 -7.13
N GLY A 110 7.68 -17.14 -8.08
CA GLY A 110 7.47 -16.40 -9.32
C GLY A 110 8.21 -15.07 -9.39
N ASP A 111 8.54 -14.45 -8.26
CA ASP A 111 9.23 -13.16 -8.22
C ASP A 111 10.69 -13.28 -8.65
N CYS A 112 11.22 -12.23 -9.28
CA CYS A 112 12.62 -12.16 -9.67
C CYS A 112 13.39 -11.27 -8.72
N ILE A 113 14.65 -11.61 -8.50
CA ILE A 113 15.48 -10.93 -7.52
C ILE A 113 16.82 -10.52 -8.10
N HIS A 114 17.38 -9.47 -7.52
CA HIS A 114 18.73 -8.97 -7.77
C HIS A 114 19.45 -8.89 -6.43
N ASN A 115 20.66 -9.46 -6.35
CA ASN A 115 21.52 -9.29 -5.19
C ASN A 115 22.47 -8.11 -5.44
N LYS A 116 22.38 -7.07 -4.61
CA LYS A 116 23.23 -5.87 -4.68
C LYS A 116 24.69 -6.17 -4.29
N ASN A 117 24.95 -7.25 -3.58
CA ASN A 117 26.31 -7.66 -3.27
C ASN A 117 27.00 -8.22 -4.53
N SER A 118 28.07 -7.54 -4.96
CA SER A 118 28.78 -7.82 -6.21
C SER A 118 29.50 -9.17 -6.30
N ILE A 119 29.44 -10.03 -5.27
CA ILE A 119 30.17 -11.31 -5.24
C ILE A 119 29.20 -12.44 -4.88
N VAL A 120 28.31 -12.79 -5.80
CA VAL A 120 27.57 -14.06 -5.76
C VAL A 120 28.03 -14.92 -6.93
N LEU A 121 28.91 -15.89 -6.66
CA LEU A 121 29.23 -16.95 -7.60
C LEU A 121 28.07 -17.96 -7.66
N PRO A 122 27.85 -18.70 -8.75
CA PRO A 122 26.87 -19.79 -8.79
C PRO A 122 27.17 -20.82 -7.68
N GLY A 123 26.18 -21.08 -6.80
CA GLY A 123 26.34 -21.92 -5.62
C GLY A 123 27.04 -21.24 -4.43
N ALA A 124 27.26 -19.93 -4.47
CA ALA A 124 27.75 -19.19 -3.31
C ALA A 124 26.65 -19.11 -2.24
N ILE A 125 26.96 -19.63 -1.07
CA ILE A 125 26.15 -19.50 0.13
C ILE A 125 26.49 -18.13 0.73
N ASP A 126 25.65 -17.13 0.46
CA ASP A 126 25.76 -15.81 1.08
C ASP A 126 24.97 -15.80 2.38
N SER A 127 25.70 -15.63 3.49
CA SER A 127 25.11 -15.56 4.83
C SER A 127 24.58 -14.16 5.17
N ASN A 128 24.81 -13.15 4.32
CA ASN A 128 24.32 -11.78 4.47
C ASN A 128 23.96 -11.15 3.11
N PRO A 129 22.99 -11.70 2.37
CA PRO A 129 22.66 -11.23 1.04
C PRO A 129 21.85 -9.92 1.10
N ASP A 130 22.15 -8.97 0.20
CA ASP A 130 21.37 -7.72 0.02
C ASP A 130 20.46 -7.88 -1.21
N VAL A 131 19.34 -8.57 -1.00
CA VAL A 131 18.41 -8.98 -2.06
C VAL A 131 17.32 -7.92 -2.22
N GLU A 132 17.02 -7.57 -3.47
CA GLU A 132 15.87 -6.74 -3.84
C GLU A 132 14.99 -7.50 -4.83
N VAL A 133 13.67 -7.45 -4.64
CA VAL A 133 12.71 -7.97 -5.61
C VAL A 133 12.58 -6.99 -6.77
N VAL A 134 12.81 -7.49 -7.99
CA VAL A 134 12.81 -6.69 -9.23
C VAL A 134 11.86 -7.32 -10.26
N PRO A 135 11.35 -6.55 -11.22
CA PRO A 135 10.62 -7.12 -12.36
C PRO A 135 11.49 -8.15 -13.08
N CYS A 136 10.91 -9.29 -13.48
CA CYS A 136 11.65 -10.32 -14.23
C CYS A 136 12.18 -9.84 -15.59
N SER A 137 11.63 -8.74 -16.12
CA SER A 137 12.12 -8.07 -17.32
C SER A 137 13.31 -7.14 -17.08
N ASP A 138 13.68 -6.87 -15.82
CA ASP A 138 14.85 -6.05 -15.49
C ASP A 138 16.12 -6.77 -15.94
N ALA A 139 17.02 -6.05 -16.61
CA ALA A 139 18.29 -6.60 -17.07
C ALA A 139 19.19 -7.08 -15.92
N ARG A 140 18.94 -6.63 -14.69
CA ARG A 140 19.65 -7.05 -13.46
C ARG A 140 19.01 -8.24 -12.77
N ALA A 141 17.86 -8.74 -13.24
CA ALA A 141 17.26 -9.94 -12.68
C ALA A 141 18.23 -11.13 -12.84
N GLU A 142 18.62 -11.72 -11.71
CA GLU A 142 19.63 -12.77 -11.63
C GLU A 142 19.01 -14.14 -11.39
N ALA A 143 17.99 -14.19 -10.54
CA ALA A 143 17.30 -15.43 -10.20
C ALA A 143 15.80 -15.19 -10.02
N ARG A 144 15.04 -16.27 -10.11
CA ARG A 144 13.62 -16.34 -9.85
C ARG A 144 13.37 -17.19 -8.61
N VAL A 145 12.49 -16.74 -7.73
CA VAL A 145 12.06 -17.49 -6.55
C VAL A 145 11.15 -18.62 -7.03
N VAL A 146 11.50 -19.86 -6.73
CA VAL A 146 10.65 -21.05 -6.99
C VAL A 146 9.88 -21.49 -5.74
N GLY A 147 10.38 -21.12 -4.57
CA GLY A 147 9.80 -21.50 -3.29
C GLY A 147 10.31 -20.63 -2.15
N ARG A 148 9.56 -20.62 -1.05
CA ARG A 148 9.93 -19.95 0.20
C ARG A 148 9.60 -20.87 1.36
N GLU A 149 10.51 -20.94 2.31
CA GLU A 149 10.40 -21.75 3.52
C GLU A 149 10.75 -20.89 4.73
N ASP A 150 9.80 -20.74 5.65
CA ASP A 150 10.00 -19.95 6.87
C ASP A 150 10.56 -20.83 7.99
N ASP A 151 11.34 -20.23 8.89
CA ASP A 151 11.90 -20.83 10.12
C ASP A 151 12.71 -22.12 9.96
N THR A 152 13.35 -22.32 8.80
CA THR A 152 14.22 -23.49 8.57
C THR A 152 15.65 -23.26 9.02
N ASN A 153 16.27 -24.30 9.61
CA ASN A 153 17.71 -24.35 9.88
C ASN A 153 18.52 -25.06 8.79
N ASP A 154 17.84 -25.72 7.87
CA ASP A 154 18.40 -26.49 6.76
C ASP A 154 17.83 -25.96 5.44
N GLY A 155 18.15 -24.71 5.10
CA GLY A 155 17.64 -24.06 3.90
C GLY A 155 18.00 -24.82 2.62
N GLU A 156 19.24 -25.28 2.51
CA GLU A 156 19.72 -26.05 1.35
C GLU A 156 18.95 -27.36 1.18
N GLY A 157 18.84 -28.15 2.25
CA GLY A 157 18.21 -29.46 2.20
C GLY A 157 16.71 -29.36 1.94
N VAL A 158 16.02 -28.34 2.45
CA VAL A 158 14.60 -28.12 2.15
C VAL A 158 14.42 -27.70 0.69
N CYS A 159 15.22 -26.75 0.18
CA CYS A 159 15.11 -26.34 -1.22
C CYS A 159 15.37 -27.50 -2.18
N ARG A 160 16.42 -28.30 -1.96
CA ARG A 160 16.75 -29.45 -2.82
C ARG A 160 15.68 -30.54 -2.82
N ARG A 161 14.96 -30.72 -1.71
CA ARG A 161 13.90 -31.74 -1.56
C ARG A 161 12.54 -31.27 -2.06
N SER A 162 12.16 -30.05 -1.75
CA SER A 162 10.84 -29.50 -2.04
C SER A 162 10.74 -28.88 -3.45
N PHE A 163 11.86 -28.40 -4.00
CA PHE A 163 11.89 -27.67 -5.26
C PHE A 163 12.99 -28.22 -6.19
N PRO A 164 12.66 -29.17 -7.08
CA PRO A 164 13.65 -29.80 -7.97
C PRO A 164 14.27 -28.82 -8.97
N ASP A 165 13.57 -27.72 -9.28
CA ASP A 165 14.03 -26.67 -10.19
C ASP A 165 14.95 -25.63 -9.51
N ALA A 166 15.17 -25.74 -8.19
CA ALA A 166 16.03 -24.83 -7.45
C ALA A 166 17.52 -25.18 -7.65
N ASP A 167 18.30 -24.22 -8.14
CA ASP A 167 19.75 -24.32 -8.31
C ASP A 167 20.55 -23.48 -7.28
N GLY A 168 19.84 -22.69 -6.47
CA GLY A 168 20.40 -21.88 -5.41
C GLY A 168 19.40 -21.61 -4.29
N TYR A 169 19.88 -21.02 -3.19
CA TYR A 169 19.04 -20.58 -2.10
C TYR A 169 19.65 -19.37 -1.40
N PHE A 170 18.81 -18.52 -0.81
CA PHE A 170 19.22 -17.47 0.11
C PHE A 170 18.53 -17.66 1.45
N THR A 171 19.28 -17.52 2.53
CA THR A 171 18.71 -17.52 3.88
C THR A 171 18.84 -16.13 4.47
N TYR A 172 17.73 -15.60 4.95
CA TYR A 172 17.68 -14.32 5.63
C TYR A 172 17.36 -14.53 7.11
N LYS A 173 17.98 -13.73 7.98
CA LYS A 173 17.69 -13.74 9.42
C LYS A 173 17.73 -12.31 9.95
N ARG A 174 16.60 -11.80 10.42
CA ARG A 174 16.49 -10.47 11.05
C ARG A 174 15.62 -10.56 12.29
N GLY A 175 16.22 -10.35 13.47
CA GLY A 175 15.51 -10.51 14.73
C GLY A 175 15.03 -11.95 14.95
N SER A 176 13.73 -12.13 15.13
CA SER A 176 13.06 -13.45 15.20
C SER A 176 12.82 -14.08 13.83
N ASP A 177 12.75 -13.27 12.78
CA ASP A 177 12.26 -13.73 11.49
C ASP A 177 13.40 -14.37 10.71
N LYS A 178 13.16 -15.61 10.28
CA LYS A 178 14.10 -16.40 9.50
C LYS A 178 13.35 -17.02 8.34
N TYR A 179 13.87 -16.86 7.14
CA TYR A 179 13.30 -17.51 5.97
C TYR A 179 14.39 -17.88 4.97
N THR A 180 14.09 -18.89 4.15
CA THR A 180 14.91 -19.32 3.03
C THR A 180 14.11 -19.17 1.74
N LEU A 181 14.68 -18.48 0.75
CA LEU A 181 14.17 -18.43 -0.62
C LEU A 181 14.91 -19.46 -1.45
N CYS A 182 14.17 -20.35 -2.11
CA CYS A 182 14.69 -21.31 -3.08
C CYS A 182 14.65 -20.66 -4.46
N LEU A 183 15.75 -20.74 -5.19
CA LEU A 183 16.00 -19.91 -6.37
C LEU A 183 16.35 -20.75 -7.59
N GLN A 184 15.91 -20.27 -8.75
CA GLN A 184 16.31 -20.74 -10.06
C GLN A 184 17.02 -19.61 -10.80
N SER A 185 18.27 -19.80 -11.19
CA SER A 185 19.07 -18.79 -11.86
C SER A 185 18.53 -18.50 -13.27
N LEU A 186 18.29 -17.23 -13.59
CA LEU A 186 17.78 -16.80 -14.90
C LEU A 186 18.90 -16.62 -15.93
N LYS A 187 20.10 -16.28 -15.46
CA LYS A 187 21.30 -16.19 -16.29
C LYS A 187 22.27 -17.26 -15.83
N GLN A 188 22.61 -18.19 -16.72
CA GLN A 188 23.83 -18.98 -16.53
C GLN A 188 25.02 -18.01 -16.56
N LYS A 189 25.67 -17.76 -15.41
CA LYS A 189 27.01 -17.16 -15.45
C LYS A 189 27.93 -18.17 -16.16
N PRO A 190 28.64 -17.77 -17.23
CA PRO A 190 29.53 -18.68 -17.93
C PRO A 190 30.62 -19.14 -16.96
N GLY A 191 30.67 -20.45 -16.68
CA GLY A 191 31.77 -21.03 -15.92
C GLY A 191 31.42 -22.12 -14.90
N LYS A 192 30.59 -23.10 -15.25
CA LYS A 192 30.85 -24.49 -14.86
C LYS A 192 30.42 -25.43 -15.98
N ILE A 193 31.38 -25.76 -16.84
CA ILE A 193 31.38 -27.05 -17.55
C ILE A 193 31.48 -28.09 -16.43
N PHE A 194 30.38 -28.81 -16.20
CA PHE A 194 30.39 -30.02 -15.40
C PHE A 194 31.09 -31.08 -16.25
N LEU A 195 32.34 -31.39 -15.93
CA LEU A 195 32.97 -32.63 -16.37
C LEU A 195 33.18 -33.52 -15.13
N PRO A 196 32.98 -34.84 -15.31
CA PRO A 196 32.87 -35.82 -14.22
C PRO A 196 34.14 -35.96 -13.37
#